data_AF-A0A355ATP7-F1
#
_entry.id   AF-A0A355ATP7-F1
#
_cell.length_a   1.000
_cell.length_b   1.000
_cell.length_c   1.000
_cell.angle_alpha   90.00
_cell.angle_beta   90.00
_cell.angle_gamma   90.00
#
_symmetry.space_group_name_H-M   'P 1'
#
loop_
_entity.id
_entity.type
_entity.pdbx_description
1 polymer ?
#
loop_
_entity_poly.entity_id
_entity_poly.type
_entity_poly.pdbx_seq_one_letter_code
_entity_poly.pdbx_strand_id
1 'polypeptide(L)' 'FNTEMATAQANVKFESYEGALHGFTNPDATERGRAYGLPLAYDESADHASWSSMQALLNEAF' A
#
# COMPACT_ATOMS: atom_id res chain seq x y z
N PHE A 1 -13.92 -6.54 1.83
CA PHE A 1 -13.57 -5.15 1.43
C PHE A 1 -14.56 -4.50 0.45
N ASN A 2 -14.52 -4.76 -0.86
CA ASN A 2 -15.35 -3.98 -1.83
C ASN A 2 -16.86 -4.00 -1.53
N THR A 3 -17.40 -5.16 -1.15
CA THR A 3 -18.80 -5.28 -0.73
C THR A 3 -19.10 -4.45 0.51
N GLU A 4 -18.24 -4.51 1.54
CA GLU A 4 -18.41 -3.72 2.78
C GLU A 4 -18.40 -2.22 2.49
N MET A 5 -17.49 -1.74 1.64
CA MET A 5 -17.38 -0.32 1.27
C MET A 5 -18.59 0.15 0.46
N ALA A 6 -19.09 -0.69 -0.46
CA ALA A 6 -20.30 -0.41 -1.22
C ALA A 6 -21.55 -0.35 -0.32
N THR A 7 -21.68 -1.29 0.63
CA THR A 7 -22.76 -1.29 1.62
C THR A 7 -22.72 -0.02 2.49
N ALA A 8 -21.52 0.44 2.85
CA ALA A 8 -21.33 1.66 3.63
C ALA A 8 -21.54 2.96 2.84
N GLN A 9 -21.75 2.88 1.51
CA GLN A 9 -21.78 4.05 0.61
C GLN A 9 -20.54 4.95 0.77
N ALA A 10 -19.39 4.33 1.06
CA ALA A 10 -18.16 5.05 1.30
C ALA A 10 -17.54 5.56 -0.01
N ASN A 11 -16.97 6.76 0.01
CA ASN A 11 -16.11 7.24 -1.07
C ASN A 11 -14.74 6.55 -0.97
N VAL A 12 -14.53 5.51 -1.79
CA VAL A 12 -13.35 4.63 -1.69
C VAL A 12 -12.70 4.47 -3.05
N LYS A 13 -11.38 4.63 -3.07
CA LYS A 13 -10.50 4.21 -4.16
C LYS A 13 -9.67 3.01 -3.68
N PHE A 14 -9.71 1.91 -4.42
CA PHE A 14 -8.86 0.75 -4.17
C PHE A 14 -7.70 0.75 -5.18
N GLU A 15 -6.47 0.74 -4.67
CA GLU A 15 -5.26 0.67 -5.49
C GLU A 15 -4.47 -0.59 -5.14
N SER A 16 -4.06 -1.33 -6.16
CA SER A 16 -3.26 -2.56 -6.02
C SER A 16 -1.95 -2.38 -6.77
N TYR A 17 -0.84 -2.70 -6.10
CA TYR A 17 0.50 -2.67 -6.68
C TYR A 17 0.94 -4.11 -6.96
N GLU A 18 1.02 -4.46 -8.24
CA GLU A 18 1.38 -5.82 -8.66
C GLU A 18 2.80 -6.18 -8.20
N GLY A 19 2.96 -7.34 -7.57
CA GLY A 19 4.26 -7.83 -7.09
C GLY A 19 4.72 -7.28 -5.74
N ALA A 20 4.12 -6.19 -5.23
CA ALA A 20 4.47 -5.63 -3.93
C ALA A 20 4.13 -6.60 -2.79
N LEU A 21 5.10 -6.88 -1.93
CA LEU A 21 4.93 -7.71 -0.73
C LEU A 21 4.56 -6.87 0.50
N HIS A 22 4.17 -7.54 1.59
CA HIS A 22 3.91 -6.82 2.83
C HIS A 22 5.20 -6.12 3.31
N GLY A 23 5.07 -4.87 3.80
CA GLY A 23 6.23 -4.04 4.14
C GLY A 23 6.86 -3.28 2.96
N PHE A 24 6.17 -3.18 1.81
CA PHE A 24 6.68 -2.50 0.61
C PHE A 24 7.13 -1.04 0.82
N THR A 25 6.64 -0.34 1.85
CA THR A 25 7.04 1.05 2.19
C THR A 25 8.21 1.14 3.16
N ASN A 26 8.73 0.01 3.65
CA ASN A 26 9.82 -0.03 4.62
C ASN A 26 11.10 -0.55 3.95
N PRO A 27 12.14 0.29 3.77
CA PRO A 27 13.42 -0.11 3.18
C PRO A 27 14.08 -1.33 3.85
N ASP A 28 13.85 -1.53 5.16
CA ASP A 28 14.41 -2.66 5.93
C ASP A 28 13.63 -3.97 5.73
N ALA A 29 12.47 -3.95 5.07
CA ALA A 29 11.57 -5.10 4.98
C ALA A 29 12.21 -6.28 4.25
N THR A 30 13.01 -6.02 3.21
CA THR A 30 13.69 -7.07 2.44
C THR A 30 14.70 -7.85 3.28
N GLU A 31 15.49 -7.15 4.09
CA GLU A 31 16.48 -7.79 4.95
C GLU A 31 15.79 -8.64 6.02
N ARG A 32 14.77 -8.07 6.70
CA ARG A 32 14.00 -8.78 7.74
C ARG A 32 13.22 -9.96 7.16
N GLY A 33 12.66 -9.81 5.96
CA GLY A 33 11.99 -10.89 5.23
C GLY A 33 12.92 -12.07 5.00
N ARG A 34 14.15 -11.82 4.56
CA ARG A 34 15.18 -12.86 4.40
C ARG A 34 15.62 -13.47 5.73
N ALA A 35 15.87 -12.65 6.75
CA ALA A 35 16.37 -13.11 8.05
C ALA A 35 15.40 -14.04 8.78
N TYR A 36 14.09 -13.81 8.63
CA TYR A 36 13.05 -14.56 9.33
C TYR A 36 12.21 -15.47 8.42
N GLY A 37 12.53 -15.55 7.13
CA GLY A 37 11.78 -16.36 6.16
C GLY A 37 10.34 -15.87 5.95
N LEU A 38 10.11 -14.56 6.01
CA LEU A 38 8.80 -13.94 5.86
C LEU A 38 8.63 -13.34 4.46
N PRO A 39 7.40 -13.29 3.91
CA PRO A 39 7.12 -12.68 2.61
C PRO A 39 7.06 -11.15 2.73
N LEU A 40 8.21 -10.56 3.10
CA LEU A 40 8.40 -9.12 3.25
C LEU A 40 9.47 -8.63 2.28
N ALA A 41 9.18 -7.55 1.57
CA ALA A 41 10.16 -6.87 0.73
C ALA A 41 9.77 -5.41 0.56
N TYR A 42 10.79 -4.56 0.52
CA TYR A 42 10.66 -3.17 0.07
C TYR A 42 10.40 -3.14 -1.44
N ASP A 43 9.51 -2.27 -1.89
CA ASP A 43 9.25 -2.00 -3.30
C ASP A 43 9.18 -0.48 -3.50
N GLU A 44 10.23 0.09 -4.07
CA GLU A 44 10.38 1.54 -4.28
C GLU A 44 9.27 2.11 -5.17
N SER A 45 8.81 1.36 -6.18
CA SER A 45 7.76 1.84 -7.07
C SER A 45 6.42 1.90 -6.35
N ALA A 46 6.09 0.87 -5.55
CA ALA A 46 4.86 0.84 -4.77
C ALA A 46 4.87 1.87 -3.64
N ASP A 47 6.02 2.08 -2.99
CA ASP A 47 6.19 3.11 -1.96
C ASP A 47 5.87 4.51 -2.51
N HIS A 48 6.58 4.93 -3.56
CA HIS A 48 6.37 6.23 -4.18
C HIS A 48 4.95 6.41 -4.75
N ALA A 49 4.40 5.38 -5.40
CA ALA A 49 3.05 5.44 -5.94
C ALA A 49 2.00 5.61 -4.83
N SER A 50 2.11 4.83 -3.75
CA SER A 50 1.18 4.91 -2.62
C SER A 50 1.24 6.24 -1.88
N TRP A 51 2.45 6.80 -1.72
CA TRP A 51 2.64 8.11 -1.11
C TRP A 51 2.05 9.24 -1.96
N SER A 52 2.21 9.15 -3.29
CA SER A 52 1.61 10.10 -4.23
C SER A 52 0.08 10.06 -4.17
N SER A 53 -0.51 8.86 -4.21
CA SER A 53 -1.96 8.68 -4.10
C SER A 53 -2.54 9.18 -2.77
N MET A 54 -1.83 8.96 -1.67
CA MET A 54 -2.22 9.45 -0.35
C MET A 54 -2.22 10.98 -0.30
N GLN A 55 -1.19 11.64 -0.83
CA GLN A 55 -1.13 13.10 -0.91
C GLN A 55 -2.26 13.67 -1.79
N ALA A 56 -2.56 13.02 -2.93
CA ALA A 56 -3.65 13.44 -3.80
C ALA A 56 -5.00 13.39 -3.09
N LEU A 57 -5.27 12.31 -2.32
CA LEU A 57 -6.47 12.18 -1.50
C LEU A 57 -6.56 13.30 -0.45
N LEU A 58 -5.47 13.58 0.26
CA LEU A 58 -5.46 14.64 1.27
C LEU A 58 -5.71 16.03 0.66
N ASN A 59 -5.13 16.33 -0.50
CA ASN A 59 -5.37 17.59 -1.20
C ASN A 59 -6.81 17.74 -1.73
N GLU A 60 -7.49 16.62 -2.01
CA GLU A 60 -8.90 16.63 -2.39
C GLU A 60 -9.82 16.83 -1.19
N ALA A 61 -9.45 16.28 -0.03
CA ALA A 61 -10.30 16.23 1.16
C ALA A 61 -10.25 17.48 2.05
N PHE A 62 -9.19 18.30 1.95
CA PHE A 62 -8.92 19.44 2.83
C PHE A 62 -8.59 20.70 2.03
#